data_AF-A0A353GT02-F1
#
_entry.id   AF-A0A353GT02-F1
#
_cell.length_a   1.000
_cell.length_b   1.000
_cell.length_c   1.000
_cell.angle_alpha   90.00
_cell.angle_beta   90.00
_cell.angle_gamma   90.00
#
_symmetry.space_group_name_H-M   'P 1'
#
loop_
_entity.id
_entity.type
_entity.pdbx_description
1 polymer ?
#
loop_
_entity_poly.entity_id
_entity_poly.type
_entity_poly.pdbx_seq_one_letter_code
_entity_poly.pdbx_strand_id
1 'polypeptide(L)'
;MLNKIVILTNAIQRLSLKAKILVFVALILFLAILTVGFYSYSIAVDQVVNKVTQSQLALVRQVANNLDQLLGDAEDISSLIIIDANMQRILQIPDVQIYQTKYENWEPFIYLNTIMAAKSFISMITVYGNNGLNYSVGTDYTGCSVVPFSEFQKNPLYKKATLLNG
;
A
#
# COMPACT_ATOMS: atom_id res chain seq x y z
N MET A 1 43.70 -22.03 -31.61
CA MET A 1 42.57 -22.97 -31.47
C MET A 1 42.70 -24.19 -32.39
N LEU A 2 43.01 -24.02 -33.68
CA LEU A 2 43.17 -25.14 -34.63
C LEU A 2 44.14 -26.25 -34.18
N ASN A 3 45.32 -25.88 -33.65
CA ASN A 3 46.33 -26.87 -33.24
C ASN A 3 45.83 -27.83 -32.14
N LYS A 4 44.97 -27.36 -31.22
CA LYS A 4 44.42 -28.23 -30.15
C LYS A 4 43.40 -29.23 -30.70
N ILE A 5 42.60 -28.81 -31.68
CA ILE A 5 41.62 -29.68 -32.35
C ILE A 5 42.34 -30.78 -33.12
N VAL A 6 43.42 -30.43 -33.85
CA VAL A 6 44.25 -31.37 -34.64
C VAL A 6 44.93 -32.42 -33.75
N ILE A 7 45.47 -32.00 -32.60
CA ILE A 7 46.08 -32.92 -31.61
C ILE A 7 45.03 -33.87 -31.04
N LEU A 8 43.82 -33.39 -30.74
CA LEU A 8 42.72 -34.20 -30.24
C LEU A 8 42.27 -35.26 -31.26
N THR A 9 42.13 -34.88 -32.53
CA THR A 9 41.76 -35.81 -33.61
C THR A 9 42.82 -36.88 -33.84
N ASN A 10 44.10 -36.53 -33.79
CA ASN A 10 45.19 -37.51 -33.92
C ASN A 10 45.23 -38.49 -32.75
N ALA A 11 44.92 -38.04 -31.52
CA ALA A 11 44.82 -38.90 -30.35
C ALA A 11 43.64 -39.89 -30.47
N ILE A 12 42.48 -39.43 -30.97
CA ILE A 12 41.29 -40.27 -31.19
C ILE A 12 41.54 -41.31 -32.29
N GLN A 13 42.27 -40.97 -33.35
CA GLN A 13 42.56 -41.89 -34.46
C GLN A 13 43.43 -43.09 -34.04
N ARG A 14 44.31 -42.92 -33.05
CA ARG A 14 45.20 -43.98 -32.52
C ARG A 14 44.53 -44.94 -31.53
N LEU A 15 43.28 -44.69 -31.13
CA LEU A 15 42.53 -45.54 -30.20
C LEU A 15 41.99 -46.82 -30.87
N SER A 16 41.80 -47.87 -30.06
CA SER A 16 41.13 -49.11 -30.50
C SER A 16 39.66 -48.85 -30.87
N LEU A 17 39.10 -49.70 -31.74
CA LEU A 17 37.72 -49.52 -32.26
C LEU A 17 36.68 -49.43 -31.13
N LYS A 18 36.85 -50.23 -30.07
CA LYS A 18 35.96 -50.23 -28.88
C LYS A 18 35.96 -48.87 -28.17
N ALA A 19 37.13 -48.25 -28.01
CA ALA A 19 37.27 -46.94 -27.37
C ALA A 19 36.68 -45.82 -28.22
N LYS A 20 36.80 -45.89 -29.56
CA LYS A 20 36.17 -44.91 -30.47
C LYS A 20 34.65 -44.89 -30.36
N ILE A 21 34.02 -46.07 -30.31
CA ILE A 21 32.56 -46.20 -30.15
C ILE A 21 32.13 -45.61 -28.79
N LEU A 22 32.88 -45.91 -27.72
CA LEU A 22 32.59 -45.40 -26.37
C LEU A 22 32.67 -43.87 -26.31
N VAL A 23 33.70 -43.27 -26.91
CA VAL A 23 33.83 -41.81 -27.02
C VAL A 23 32.66 -41.21 -27.77
N PHE A 24 32.21 -41.84 -28.87
CA PHE A 24 31.09 -41.34 -29.66
C PHE A 24 29.76 -41.36 -28.88
N VAL A 25 29.47 -42.46 -28.19
CA VAL A 25 28.29 -42.59 -27.32
C VAL A 25 28.33 -41.58 -26.17
N ALA A 26 29.49 -41.43 -25.52
CA ALA A 26 29.65 -40.45 -24.46
C ALA A 26 29.41 -39.02 -24.95
N LEU A 27 29.84 -38.69 -26.17
CA LEU A 27 29.65 -37.37 -26.77
C LEU A 27 28.17 -37.10 -27.09
N ILE A 28 27.44 -38.10 -27.58
CA ILE A 28 25.99 -37.99 -27.80
C ILE A 28 25.25 -37.76 -26.47
N LEU A 29 25.60 -38.54 -25.43
CA LEU A 29 25.01 -38.38 -24.10
C LEU A 29 25.31 -37.00 -23.51
N PHE A 30 26.56 -36.53 -23.67
CA PHE A 30 26.97 -35.21 -23.22
C PHE A 30 26.16 -34.09 -23.91
N LEU A 31 25.96 -34.19 -25.23
CA LEU A 31 25.12 -33.24 -25.97
C LEU A 31 23.66 -33.27 -25.52
N ALA A 32 23.11 -34.45 -25.26
CA ALA A 32 21.75 -34.59 -24.75
C ALA A 32 21.58 -33.93 -23.38
N ILE A 33 22.52 -34.18 -22.45
CA ILE A 33 22.51 -33.58 -21.11
C ILE A 33 22.66 -32.05 -21.19
N LEU A 34 23.55 -31.55 -22.04
CA LEU A 34 23.70 -30.10 -22.25
C LEU A 34 22.42 -29.46 -22.76
N THR A 35 21.76 -30.09 -23.72
CA THR A 35 20.50 -29.59 -24.29
C THR A 35 19.42 -29.51 -23.21
N VAL A 36 19.21 -30.61 -22.48
CA VAL A 36 18.23 -30.65 -21.39
C VAL A 36 18.57 -29.66 -20.29
N GLY A 37 19.84 -29.57 -19.89
CA GLY A 37 20.30 -28.63 -18.88
C GLY A 37 20.05 -27.17 -19.27
N PHE A 38 20.33 -26.82 -20.53
CA PHE A 38 20.09 -25.47 -21.05
C PHE A 38 18.59 -25.12 -21.07
N TYR A 39 17.74 -26.02 -21.59
CA TYR A 39 16.29 -25.81 -21.59
C TYR A 39 15.72 -25.74 -20.18
N SER A 40 16.14 -26.64 -19.29
CA SER A 40 15.72 -26.65 -17.89
C SER A 40 16.10 -25.36 -17.18
N TYR A 41 17.31 -24.85 -17.41
CA TYR A 41 17.75 -23.56 -16.88
C TYR A 41 16.89 -22.40 -17.39
N SER A 42 16.62 -22.33 -18.69
CA SER A 42 15.77 -21.29 -19.27
C SER A 42 14.37 -21.28 -18.66
N ILE A 43 13.75 -22.46 -18.56
CA ILE A 43 12.41 -22.61 -17.97
C ILE A 43 12.42 -22.20 -16.50
N ALA A 44 13.44 -22.61 -15.75
CA ALA A 44 13.56 -22.26 -14.34
C ALA A 44 13.69 -20.74 -14.13
N VAL A 45 14.49 -20.07 -14.97
CA VAL A 45 14.61 -18.59 -14.94
C VAL A 45 13.26 -17.94 -15.23
N ASP A 46 12.57 -18.36 -16.28
CA ASP A 46 11.27 -17.79 -16.65
C ASP A 46 10.23 -18.00 -15.54
N GLN A 47 10.20 -19.19 -14.93
CA GLN A 47 9.30 -19.49 -13.80
C GLN A 47 9.59 -18.61 -12.59
N VAL A 48 10.87 -18.40 -12.25
CA VAL A 48 11.27 -17.54 -11.13
C VAL A 48 10.85 -16.11 -11.40
N VAL A 49 11.16 -15.57 -12.57
CA VAL A 49 10.79 -14.20 -12.96
C VAL A 49 9.27 -14.02 -12.89
N ASN A 50 8.51 -14.91 -13.53
CA ASN A 50 7.06 -14.84 -13.54
C ASN A 50 6.46 -14.93 -12.13
N LYS A 51 6.96 -15.83 -11.28
CA LYS A 51 6.48 -15.99 -9.91
C LYS A 51 6.79 -14.77 -9.05
N VAL A 52 7.97 -14.18 -9.20
CA VAL A 52 8.35 -12.94 -8.50
C VAL A 52 7.46 -11.79 -8.95
N THR A 53 7.26 -11.61 -10.26
CA THR A 53 6.38 -10.56 -10.80
C THR A 53 4.94 -10.73 -10.32
N GLN A 54 4.39 -11.94 -10.36
CA GLN A 54 3.04 -12.21 -9.86
C GLN A 54 2.91 -11.94 -8.36
N SER A 55 3.91 -12.34 -7.57
CA SER A 55 3.96 -12.06 -6.13
C SER A 55 3.98 -10.56 -5.85
N GLN A 56 4.83 -9.80 -6.56
CA GLN A 56 4.89 -8.35 -6.43
C GLN A 56 3.58 -7.68 -6.83
N LEU A 57 2.94 -8.11 -7.92
CA LEU A 57 1.63 -7.61 -8.32
C LEU A 57 0.55 -7.91 -7.27
N ALA A 58 0.57 -9.09 -6.67
CA ALA A 58 -0.35 -9.45 -5.59
C ALA A 58 -0.16 -8.56 -4.36
N LEU A 59 1.10 -8.31 -3.97
CA LEU A 59 1.42 -7.39 -2.86
C LEU A 59 0.96 -5.96 -3.14
N VAL A 60 1.22 -5.43 -4.34
CA VAL A 60 0.76 -4.08 -4.73
C VAL A 60 -0.76 -3.99 -4.68
N ARG A 61 -1.48 -5.01 -5.18
CA ARG A 61 -2.95 -5.07 -5.10
C ARG A 61 -3.45 -5.12 -3.66
N GLN A 62 -2.78 -5.88 -2.80
CA GLN A 62 -3.14 -5.94 -1.39
C GLN A 62 -2.95 -4.58 -0.71
N VAL A 63 -1.86 -3.87 -1.00
CA VAL A 63 -1.65 -2.50 -0.49
C VAL A 63 -2.74 -1.56 -1.01
N ALA A 64 -3.07 -1.61 -2.31
CA ALA A 64 -4.14 -0.80 -2.88
C ALA A 64 -5.50 -1.08 -2.21
N ASN A 65 -5.88 -2.35 -2.05
CA ASN A 65 -7.12 -2.73 -1.38
C ASN A 65 -7.16 -2.25 0.08
N ASN A 66 -6.03 -2.33 0.80
CA ASN A 66 -5.95 -1.82 2.17
C ASN A 66 -6.11 -0.29 2.20
N LEU A 67 -5.52 0.44 1.25
CA LEU A 67 -5.70 1.89 1.14
C LEU A 67 -7.16 2.24 0.81
N ASP A 68 -7.80 1.52 -0.12
CA ASP A 68 -9.21 1.72 -0.45
C ASP A 68 -10.12 1.48 0.76
N GLN A 69 -9.81 0.45 1.58
CA GLN A 69 -10.51 0.20 2.84
C GLN A 69 -10.32 1.33 3.86
N LEU A 70 -9.09 1.84 4.02
CA LEU A 70 -8.82 2.96 4.92
C LEU A 70 -9.56 4.23 4.50
N LEU A 71 -9.61 4.51 3.18
CA LEU A 71 -10.34 5.64 2.63
C LEU A 71 -11.86 5.47 2.81
N GLY A 72 -12.39 4.27 2.55
CA GLY A 72 -13.80 3.95 2.77
C GLY A 72 -14.19 4.08 4.25
N ASP A 73 -13.38 3.56 5.17
CA ASP A 73 -13.57 3.75 6.61
C ASP A 73 -13.58 5.25 6.99
N ALA A 74 -12.68 6.05 6.42
CA ALA A 74 -12.63 7.49 6.67
C ALA A 74 -13.87 8.22 6.14
N GLU A 75 -14.40 7.81 4.98
CA GLU A 75 -15.65 8.33 4.40
C GLU A 75 -16.87 7.98 5.27
N ASP A 76 -16.97 6.71 5.71
CA ASP A 76 -18.04 6.24 6.59
C ASP A 76 -18.04 6.99 7.93
N ILE A 77 -16.87 7.18 8.52
CA ILE A 77 -16.71 7.93 9.78
C ILE A 77 -17.07 9.39 9.59
N SER A 78 -16.62 10.02 8.50
CA SER A 78 -16.97 11.41 8.19
C SER A 78 -18.48 11.56 8.05
N SER A 79 -19.13 10.61 7.37
CA SER A 79 -20.58 10.57 7.20
C SER A 79 -21.30 10.40 8.54
N LEU A 80 -20.83 9.48 9.41
CA LEU A 80 -21.38 9.27 10.75
C LEU A 80 -21.31 10.55 11.60
N ILE A 81 -20.20 11.28 11.55
CA ILE A 81 -20.04 12.55 12.27
C ILE A 81 -20.98 13.62 11.72
N ILE A 82 -21.13 13.72 10.39
CA ILE A 82 -21.97 14.72 9.73
C ILE A 82 -23.45 14.49 10.04
N ILE A 83 -23.93 13.25 10.06
CA ILE A 83 -25.36 12.96 10.29
C ILE A 83 -25.74 12.96 11.78
N ASP A 84 -24.78 13.01 12.70
CA ASP A 84 -25.05 12.97 14.13
C ASP A 84 -25.81 14.24 14.59
N ALA A 85 -27.02 14.03 15.11
CA ALA A 85 -27.92 15.12 15.50
C ALA A 85 -27.36 15.96 16.66
N ASN A 86 -26.57 15.36 17.56
CA ASN A 86 -25.96 16.10 18.67
C ASN A 86 -24.82 16.97 18.15
N MET A 87 -23.98 16.45 17.26
CA MET A 87 -22.93 17.20 16.59
C MET A 87 -23.53 18.38 15.82
N GLN A 88 -24.56 18.15 15.00
CA GLN A 88 -25.25 19.22 14.27
C GLN A 88 -25.83 20.29 15.19
N ARG A 89 -26.50 19.88 16.29
CA ARG A 89 -27.04 20.81 17.29
C ARG A 89 -25.94 21.67 17.92
N ILE A 90 -24.78 21.08 18.20
CA ILE A 90 -23.65 21.76 18.84
C ILE A 90 -22.97 22.74 17.87
N LEU A 91 -22.80 22.35 16.61
CA LEU A 91 -22.20 23.19 15.55
C LEU A 91 -23.07 24.42 15.20
N GLN A 92 -24.35 24.41 15.55
CA GLN A 92 -25.29 25.51 15.33
C GLN A 92 -25.37 26.51 16.49
N ILE A 93 -24.67 26.28 17.61
CA ILE A 93 -24.75 27.16 18.78
C ILE A 93 -24.05 28.49 18.49
N PRO A 94 -24.75 29.63 18.52
CA PRO A 94 -24.20 30.90 18.01
C PRO A 94 -23.16 31.55 18.93
N ASP A 95 -23.10 31.17 20.22
CA ASP A 95 -22.22 31.79 21.21
C ASP A 95 -21.50 30.75 22.06
N VAL A 96 -20.16 30.87 22.11
CA VAL A 96 -19.24 30.04 22.90
C VAL A 96 -19.52 30.16 24.40
N GLN A 97 -19.92 31.34 24.87
CA GLN A 97 -20.24 31.57 26.28
C GLN A 97 -21.53 30.85 26.67
N ILE A 98 -22.54 30.83 25.80
CA ILE A 98 -23.78 30.05 26.00
C ILE A 98 -23.48 28.55 25.99
N TYR A 99 -22.55 28.09 25.15
CA TYR A 99 -22.10 26.70 25.14
C TYR A 99 -21.42 26.33 26.48
N GLN A 100 -20.39 27.07 26.90
CA GLN A 100 -19.64 26.81 28.13
C GLN A 100 -20.48 26.90 29.40
N THR A 101 -21.55 27.71 29.39
CA THR A 101 -22.44 27.91 30.54
C THR A 101 -23.58 26.87 30.60
N LYS A 102 -23.97 26.29 29.46
CA LYS A 102 -25.11 25.35 29.35
C LYS A 102 -24.70 23.88 29.22
N TYR A 103 -23.50 23.65 28.68
CA TYR A 103 -22.91 22.33 28.49
C TYR A 103 -21.58 22.36 29.24
N GLU A 104 -21.52 21.78 30.44
CA GLU A 104 -20.26 21.39 31.11
C GLU A 104 -19.44 20.36 30.27
N ASN A 105 -19.81 20.12 29.01
CA ASN A 105 -19.87 18.77 28.47
C ASN A 105 -18.69 18.45 27.56
N TRP A 106 -17.94 17.46 28.02
CA TRP A 106 -17.02 16.62 27.26
C TRP A 106 -17.70 15.79 26.16
N GLU A 107 -18.99 15.98 25.84
CA GLU A 107 -19.76 15.08 24.96
C GLU A 107 -19.21 15.00 23.51
N PRO A 108 -18.97 16.11 22.77
CA PRO A 108 -18.31 16.01 21.46
C PRO A 108 -16.91 15.41 21.56
N PHE A 109 -16.20 15.73 22.63
CA PHE A 109 -14.85 15.21 22.87
C PHE A 109 -14.86 13.69 23.12
N ILE A 110 -15.79 13.18 23.94
CA ILE A 110 -15.97 11.75 24.22
C ILE A 110 -16.44 11.02 22.95
N TYR A 111 -17.38 11.61 22.21
CA TYR A 111 -17.87 11.04 20.95
C TYR A 111 -16.75 10.90 19.92
N LEU A 112 -16.02 11.98 19.63
CA LEU A 112 -14.92 11.96 18.68
C LEU A 112 -13.76 11.07 19.15
N ASN A 113 -13.45 11.06 20.46
CA ASN A 113 -12.44 10.14 21.01
C ASN A 113 -12.86 8.67 20.91
N THR A 114 -14.15 8.37 21.03
CA THR A 114 -14.67 6.99 20.89
C THR A 114 -14.50 6.52 19.45
N ILE A 115 -14.78 7.38 18.48
CA ILE A 115 -14.54 7.10 17.05
C ILE A 115 -13.04 6.88 16.79
N MET A 116 -12.20 7.78 17.29
CA MET A 116 -10.74 7.69 17.13
C MET A 116 -10.17 6.43 17.80
N ALA A 117 -10.64 6.09 19.00
CA ALA A 117 -10.24 4.87 19.71
C ALA A 117 -10.68 3.59 19.00
N ALA A 118 -11.81 3.63 18.28
CA ALA A 118 -12.29 2.50 17.49
C ALA A 118 -11.45 2.25 16.22
N LYS A 119 -10.73 3.26 15.74
CA LYS A 119 -9.96 3.20 14.48
C LYS A 119 -8.56 3.80 14.68
N SER A 120 -7.62 2.95 15.06
CA SER A 120 -6.24 3.33 15.43
C SER A 120 -5.41 4.01 14.33
N PHE A 121 -5.86 3.99 13.07
CA PHE A 121 -5.20 4.71 11.98
C PHE A 121 -5.51 6.22 11.99
N ILE A 122 -6.55 6.65 12.71
CA ILE A 122 -6.94 8.05 12.81
C ILE A 122 -6.06 8.73 13.85
N SER A 123 -5.22 9.65 13.41
CA SER A 123 -4.37 10.45 14.29
C SER A 123 -5.08 11.66 14.87
N MET A 124 -6.03 12.24 14.12
CA MET A 124 -6.78 13.43 14.52
C MET A 124 -8.13 13.51 13.82
N ILE A 125 -9.14 13.99 14.53
CA ILE A 125 -10.42 14.41 13.97
C ILE A 125 -10.66 15.86 14.38
N THR A 126 -10.94 16.73 13.41
CA THR A 126 -11.33 18.13 13.64
C THR A 126 -12.64 18.42 12.94
N VAL A 127 -13.59 18.98 13.69
CA VAL A 127 -14.90 19.40 13.19
C VAL A 127 -15.04 20.91 13.35
N TYR A 128 -15.40 21.60 12.26
CA TYR A 128 -15.59 23.05 12.25
C TYR A 128 -17.09 23.39 12.20
N GLY A 129 -17.51 24.32 13.06
CA GLY A 129 -18.86 24.89 13.04
C GLY A 129 -18.91 26.24 12.32
N ASN A 130 -20.06 26.57 11.73
CA ASN A 130 -20.27 27.86 11.06
C ASN A 130 -20.21 29.06 12.02
N ASN A 131 -20.31 28.81 13.32
CA ASN A 131 -20.08 29.76 14.41
C ASN A 131 -18.59 30.09 14.64
N GLY A 132 -17.66 29.48 13.89
CA GLY A 132 -16.21 29.65 14.06
C GLY A 132 -15.61 28.80 15.17
N LEU A 133 -16.41 27.96 15.85
CA LEU A 133 -15.92 26.97 16.79
C LEU A 133 -15.29 25.78 16.06
N ASN A 134 -14.33 25.14 16.72
CA ASN A 134 -13.79 23.87 16.29
C ASN A 134 -13.72 22.89 17.47
N TYR A 135 -13.89 21.61 17.15
CA TYR A 135 -13.76 20.50 18.09
C TYR A 135 -12.73 19.55 17.55
N SER A 136 -11.67 19.29 18.31
CA SER A 136 -10.57 18.43 17.86
C SER A 136 -10.19 17.40 18.90
N VAL A 137 -9.93 16.18 18.45
CA VAL A 137 -9.32 15.09 19.23
C VAL A 137 -8.12 14.57 18.44
N GLY A 138 -7.06 14.13 19.13
CA GLY A 138 -5.88 13.57 18.47
C GLY A 138 -5.02 12.75 19.42
N THR A 139 -4.22 11.85 18.84
CA THR A 139 -3.29 10.99 19.58
C THR A 139 -2.03 11.75 20.03
N ASP A 140 -1.71 12.85 19.35
CA ASP A 140 -0.48 13.60 19.50
C ASP A 140 -0.82 15.05 19.89
N TYR A 141 -0.67 15.39 21.17
CA TYR A 141 -0.88 16.77 21.66
C TYR A 141 0.23 17.75 21.19
N THR A 142 1.15 17.31 20.33
CA THR A 142 2.41 18.00 19.98
C THR A 142 2.38 18.76 18.66
N GLY A 143 1.20 19.06 18.09
CA GLY A 143 1.08 20.16 17.14
C GLY A 143 0.71 19.84 15.69
N CYS A 144 -0.36 19.07 15.47
CA CYS A 144 -1.27 19.52 14.41
C CYS A 144 -1.97 20.77 14.95
N SER A 145 -1.40 21.95 14.69
CA SER A 145 -2.04 23.22 15.02
C SER A 145 -3.40 23.22 14.36
N VAL A 146 -4.46 23.02 15.15
CA VAL A 146 -5.83 23.20 14.69
C VAL A 146 -5.90 24.61 14.15
N VAL A 147 -5.90 24.73 12.82
CA VAL A 147 -5.89 26.04 12.19
C VAL A 147 -7.24 26.71 12.47
N PRO A 148 -7.25 28.03 12.72
CA PRO A 148 -8.51 28.76 12.85
C PRO A 148 -9.41 28.50 11.64
N PHE A 149 -10.72 28.52 11.84
CA PHE A 149 -11.68 28.24 10.77
C PHE A 149 -11.44 29.16 9.55
N SER A 150 -11.12 30.43 9.76
CA SER A 150 -10.79 31.39 8.70
C SER A 150 -9.59 30.99 7.83
N GLU A 151 -8.65 30.22 8.38
CA GLU A 151 -7.53 29.65 7.66
C GLU A 151 -7.92 28.34 6.98
N PHE A 152 -8.68 27.48 7.65
CA PHE A 152 -9.24 26.26 7.07
C PHE A 152 -10.07 26.55 5.81
N GLN A 153 -10.84 27.64 5.80
CA GLN A 153 -11.65 28.07 4.65
C GLN A 153 -10.82 28.35 3.38
N LYS A 154 -9.52 28.60 3.51
CA LYS A 154 -8.62 28.79 2.36
C LYS A 154 -8.25 27.48 1.68
N ASN A 155 -8.44 26.34 2.35
CA ASN A 155 -8.10 25.01 1.87
C ASN A 155 -8.91 24.65 0.59
N PRO A 156 -8.26 24.15 -0.48
CA PRO A 156 -8.94 23.71 -1.68
C PRO A 156 -10.05 22.67 -1.44
N LEU A 157 -9.88 21.79 -0.46
CA LEU A 157 -10.88 20.77 -0.11
C LEU A 157 -12.15 21.39 0.48
N TYR A 158 -12.02 22.38 1.36
CA TYR A 158 -13.16 23.12 1.88
C TYR A 158 -13.91 23.86 0.78
N LYS A 159 -13.17 24.54 -0.12
CA LYS A 159 -13.78 25.21 -1.29
C LYS A 159 -14.50 24.23 -2.21
N LYS A 160 -13.95 23.03 -2.39
CA LYS A 160 -14.60 21.99 -3.20
C LYS A 160 -15.85 21.43 -2.53
N ALA A 161 -15.82 21.19 -1.21
CA ALA A 161 -16.96 20.70 -0.45
C ALA A 161 -18.14 21.69 -0.52
N THR A 162 -17.88 22.97 -0.24
CA THR A 162 -18.90 24.03 -0.30
C THR A 162 -19.56 24.18 -1.67
N LEU A 163 -18.82 23.95 -2.77
CA LEU A 163 -19.39 23.94 -4.14
C LEU A 163 -20.31 22.75 -4.41
N LEU A 164 -20.15 21.65 -3.67
CA LEU A 164 -20.94 20.42 -3.80
C LEU A 164 -22.17 20.41 -2.86
N ASN A 165 -22.47 21.53 -2.19
CA ASN A 165 -23.45 21.60 -1.10
C ASN A 165 -23.15 20.62 0.05
N GLY A 166 -21.86 20.29 0.23
CA GLY A 166 -21.32 19.58 1.38
C GLY A 166 -20.64 20.55 2.33
#